data_AF-A0A520QPF6-F1
#
_entry.id   AF-A0A520QPF6-F1
#
_cell.length_a   1.000
_cell.length_b   1.000
_cell.length_c   1.000
_cell.angle_alpha   90.00
_cell.angle_beta   90.00
_cell.angle_gamma   90.00
#
_symmetry.space_group_name_H-M   'P 1'
#
loop_
_entity.id
_entity.type
_entity.pdbx_description
1 polymer ?
#
loop_
_entity_poly.entity_id
_entity_poly.type
_entity_poly.pdbx_seq_one_letter_code
_entity_poly.pdbx_strand_id
1 'polypeptide(L)'
;MSGSLLIPACTFLRVFDTTPEQEVLTLPELTAALRRFEIKMETASKIEREVARIKHARQQLADGKPVRGKFMGKLSKVEAEAKKRGADPRAVVQEAAEQLITDAYKSAKRDLRLWSPALYRPGADKRGSDNVTHVSCLVLDYDDGTPIAEASTTWSTFFHLVYTTWSHTAEHARFRVVMPLAFSVPAEDWAAVWSWAEERAHFTIDPSMKSPAATYALPAVPHRDWPREAYARPGAILDPVDEGILARRTSLDLEPHRPRNGEPSAIRGEDPDKDYVDHQDPDALYFVDEPWELEMEWEAPEELVAAVKGGVHGAGTGAGTSASTRTDAEVEAAAEADAAAAADSDSDSDSDSDSDSDSDSDSDSDSDSDSDSDSDSDS
;
A
#
# COMPACT_ATOMS: atom_id res chain seq x y z
N MET A 1 -12.25 -23.35 21.29
CA MET A 1 -11.82 -23.77 19.94
C MET A 1 -11.37 -22.52 19.24
N SER A 2 -10.06 -22.32 19.10
CA SER A 2 -9.50 -21.14 18.42
C SER A 2 -9.76 -21.32 16.93
N GLY A 3 -10.83 -20.73 16.41
CA GLY A 3 -11.09 -20.72 14.97
C GLY A 3 -9.98 -19.95 14.25
N SER A 4 -9.64 -20.37 13.04
CA SER A 4 -8.73 -19.60 12.19
C SER A 4 -9.38 -18.26 11.83
N LEU A 5 -8.63 -17.16 11.88
CA LEU A 5 -9.12 -15.84 11.45
C LEU A 5 -9.41 -15.90 9.95
N LEU A 6 -10.68 -15.69 9.58
CA LEU A 6 -11.14 -15.67 8.19
C LEU A 6 -11.21 -14.24 7.67
N ILE A 7 -10.59 -14.01 6.52
CA ILE A 7 -10.34 -12.69 5.95
C ILE A 7 -10.95 -12.67 4.55
N PRO A 8 -12.18 -12.15 4.38
CA PRO A 8 -12.72 -11.96 3.05
C PRO A 8 -11.90 -10.88 2.32
N ALA A 9 -11.53 -11.18 1.08
CA ALA A 9 -10.86 -10.25 0.20
C ALA A 9 -11.37 -10.46 -1.22
N CYS A 10 -11.21 -9.47 -2.07
CA CYS A 10 -11.51 -9.63 -3.48
C CYS A 10 -10.36 -9.13 -4.36
N THR A 11 -10.32 -9.65 -5.58
CA THR A 11 -9.35 -9.24 -6.58
C THR A 11 -10.00 -8.70 -7.83
N PHE A 12 -9.23 -7.86 -8.53
CA PHE A 12 -9.53 -7.35 -9.86
C PHE A 12 -8.29 -7.50 -10.72
N LEU A 13 -8.38 -8.24 -11.82
CA LEU A 13 -7.21 -8.62 -12.63
C LEU A 13 -6.51 -7.41 -13.26
N ARG A 14 -7.26 -6.34 -13.56
CA ARG A 14 -6.76 -5.06 -14.07
C ARG A 14 -7.47 -3.90 -13.40
N VAL A 15 -6.92 -2.69 -13.52
CA VAL A 15 -7.50 -1.48 -12.92
C VAL A 15 -8.91 -1.16 -13.44
N PHE A 16 -9.31 -1.64 -14.62
CA PHE A 16 -10.62 -1.38 -15.21
C PHE A 16 -11.69 -2.45 -14.93
N ASP A 17 -11.33 -3.61 -14.38
CA ASP A 17 -12.28 -4.73 -14.21
C ASP A 17 -13.24 -4.45 -13.04
N THR A 18 -14.54 -4.30 -13.27
CA THR A 18 -15.46 -3.79 -12.22
C THR A 18 -16.03 -4.87 -11.30
N THR A 19 -15.97 -6.14 -11.71
CA THR A 19 -16.53 -7.28 -10.97
C THR A 19 -15.51 -7.85 -9.99
N PRO A 20 -15.83 -7.90 -8.67
CA PRO A 20 -14.94 -8.48 -7.67
C PRO A 20 -14.95 -10.01 -7.75
N GLU A 21 -13.77 -10.61 -7.87
CA GLU A 21 -13.59 -12.04 -7.61
C GLU A 21 -13.31 -12.22 -6.12
N GLN A 22 -14.27 -12.78 -5.39
CA GLN A 22 -14.21 -12.88 -3.93
C GLN A 22 -13.58 -14.18 -3.48
N GLU A 23 -12.76 -14.10 -2.45
CA GLU A 23 -12.15 -15.22 -1.74
C GLU A 23 -12.21 -14.98 -0.23
N VAL A 24 -12.06 -16.05 0.56
CA VAL A 24 -11.91 -15.96 2.02
C VAL A 24 -10.63 -16.66 2.40
N LEU A 25 -9.66 -15.88 2.88
CA LEU A 25 -8.32 -16.33 3.23
C LEU A 25 -8.22 -16.62 4.73
N THR A 26 -7.33 -17.52 5.09
CA THR A 26 -6.80 -17.57 6.47
C THR A 26 -5.67 -16.54 6.67
N LEU A 27 -5.32 -16.24 7.91
CA LEU A 27 -4.19 -15.35 8.21
C LEU A 27 -2.85 -15.82 7.60
N PRO A 28 -2.44 -17.10 7.69
CA PRO A 28 -1.23 -17.58 7.00
C PRO A 28 -1.30 -17.42 5.49
N GLU A 29 -2.46 -17.66 4.90
CA GLU A 29 -2.67 -17.50 3.47
C GLU A 29 -2.56 -16.04 3.00
N LEU A 30 -3.16 -15.09 3.72
CA LEU A 30 -3.00 -13.66 3.43
C LEU A 30 -1.53 -13.24 3.57
N THR A 31 -0.86 -13.73 4.62
CA THR A 31 0.56 -13.44 4.88
C THR A 31 1.44 -13.93 3.73
N ALA A 32 1.21 -15.16 3.24
CA ALA A 32 1.93 -15.70 2.09
C ALA A 32 1.63 -14.90 0.81
N ALA A 33 0.37 -14.58 0.56
CA ALA A 33 -0.09 -13.81 -0.58
C ALA A 33 0.60 -12.43 -0.66
N LEU A 34 0.62 -11.66 0.43
CA LEU A 34 1.18 -10.31 0.44
C LEU A 34 2.71 -10.26 0.47
N ARG A 35 3.38 -11.41 0.60
CA ARG A 35 4.84 -11.56 0.47
C ARG A 35 5.27 -12.06 -0.91
N ARG A 36 4.32 -12.45 -1.75
CA ARG A 36 4.56 -12.95 -3.11
C ARG A 36 4.38 -11.82 -4.12
N PHE A 37 5.44 -11.50 -4.85
CA PHE A 37 5.44 -10.43 -5.84
C PHE A 37 5.32 -10.98 -7.26
N GLU A 38 4.35 -10.48 -8.02
CA GLU A 38 4.29 -10.73 -9.47
C GLU A 38 5.43 -9.97 -10.17
N ILE A 39 6.18 -10.67 -11.03
CA ILE A 39 7.25 -10.08 -11.84
C ILE A 39 6.66 -9.58 -13.16
N LYS A 40 6.78 -8.28 -13.44
CA LYS A 40 6.24 -7.63 -14.64
C LYS A 40 7.33 -7.17 -15.61
N MET A 41 8.23 -8.08 -16.00
CA MET A 41 9.37 -7.75 -16.88
C MET A 41 8.95 -7.15 -18.23
N GLU A 42 7.85 -7.64 -18.80
CA GLU A 42 7.33 -7.12 -20.08
C GLU A 42 6.85 -5.68 -19.95
N THR A 43 6.12 -5.38 -18.87
CA THR A 43 5.65 -4.03 -18.55
C THR A 43 6.84 -3.10 -18.33
N ALA A 44 7.84 -3.53 -17.55
CA ALA A 44 9.06 -2.77 -17.32
C ALA A 44 9.80 -2.46 -18.63
N SER A 45 10.02 -3.48 -19.47
CA SER A 45 10.66 -3.34 -20.78
C SER A 45 9.89 -2.39 -21.71
N LYS A 46 8.56 -2.40 -21.64
CA LYS A 46 7.72 -1.49 -22.43
C LYS A 46 7.90 -0.04 -21.98
N ILE A 47 7.90 0.21 -20.67
CA ILE A 47 8.17 1.55 -20.11
C ILE A 47 9.55 2.04 -20.52
N GLU A 48 10.59 1.22 -20.34
CA GLU A 48 11.96 1.59 -20.68
C GLU A 48 12.11 1.97 -22.16
N ARG A 49 11.52 1.18 -23.06
CA ARG A 49 11.48 1.50 -24.50
C ARG A 49 10.74 2.80 -24.77
N GLU A 50 9.63 3.07 -24.07
CA GLU A 50 8.85 4.29 -24.24
C GLU A 50 9.62 5.52 -23.75
N VAL A 51 10.21 5.44 -22.56
CA VAL A 51 11.08 6.48 -21.98
C VAL A 51 12.30 6.74 -22.87
N ALA A 52 12.95 5.70 -23.38
CA ALA A 52 14.09 5.85 -24.30
C ALA A 52 13.68 6.58 -25.59
N ARG A 53 12.50 6.28 -26.15
CA ARG A 53 11.96 6.99 -27.32
C ARG A 53 11.66 8.46 -27.03
N ILE A 54 11.10 8.78 -25.86
CA ILE A 54 10.85 10.18 -25.44
C ILE A 54 12.16 10.94 -25.32
N LYS A 55 13.15 10.37 -24.62
CA LYS A 55 14.48 10.97 -24.45
C LYS A 55 15.19 11.19 -25.80
N HIS A 56 15.10 10.21 -26.70
CA HIS A 56 15.67 10.33 -28.04
C HIS A 56 14.99 11.41 -28.89
N ALA A 57 13.65 11.47 -28.87
CA ALA A 57 12.88 12.49 -29.56
C ALA A 57 13.24 13.92 -29.07
N ARG A 58 13.34 14.10 -27.75
CA ARG A 58 13.81 15.35 -27.14
C ARG A 58 15.19 15.74 -27.66
N GLN A 59 16.14 14.80 -27.68
CA GLN A 59 17.50 15.06 -28.17
C GLN A 59 17.52 15.45 -29.64
N GLN A 60 16.69 14.81 -30.49
CA GLN A 60 16.57 15.17 -31.90
C GLN A 60 16.10 16.62 -32.09
N LEU A 61 15.11 17.08 -31.30
CA LEU A 61 14.70 18.50 -31.34
C LEU A 61 15.80 19.43 -30.90
N ALA A 62 16.52 19.09 -29.82
CA ALA A 62 17.64 19.90 -29.34
C ALA A 62 18.75 20.05 -30.41
N ASP A 63 18.95 19.00 -31.22
CA ASP A 63 19.88 18.96 -32.36
C ASP A 63 19.34 19.64 -33.64
N GLY A 64 18.07 20.12 -33.65
CA GLY A 64 17.41 20.65 -34.84
C GLY A 64 17.07 19.59 -35.90
N LYS A 65 17.04 18.31 -35.53
CA LYS A 65 16.71 17.19 -36.41
C LYS A 65 15.20 16.93 -36.39
N PRO A 66 14.62 16.46 -37.51
CA PRO A 66 13.23 16.06 -37.52
C PRO A 66 13.00 14.86 -36.59
N VAL A 67 12.05 14.99 -35.67
CA VAL A 67 11.56 13.88 -34.84
C VAL A 67 10.66 12.99 -35.68
N ARG A 68 10.65 11.68 -35.43
CA ARG A 68 9.70 10.75 -36.07
C ARG A 68 8.98 9.89 -35.03
N GLY A 69 7.78 9.43 -35.37
CA GLY A 69 6.98 8.51 -34.56
C GLY A 69 6.03 9.18 -33.57
N LYS A 70 5.49 8.39 -32.62
CA LYS A 70 4.40 8.76 -31.68
C LYS A 70 4.63 10.10 -30.93
N PHE A 71 5.87 10.45 -30.62
CA PHE A 71 6.20 11.65 -29.83
C PHE A 71 6.53 12.88 -30.66
N MET A 72 6.70 12.74 -31.99
CA MET A 72 6.94 13.85 -32.90
C MET A 72 5.84 14.91 -32.77
N GLY A 73 4.59 14.51 -33.01
CA GLY A 73 3.47 15.46 -33.02
C GLY A 73 3.31 16.20 -31.70
N LYS A 74 3.55 15.51 -30.57
CA LYS A 74 3.43 16.11 -29.24
C LYS A 74 4.55 17.12 -28.95
N LEU A 75 5.82 16.71 -29.07
CA LEU A 75 6.95 17.56 -28.69
C LEU A 75 7.21 18.68 -29.72
N SER A 76 7.04 18.42 -31.03
CA SER A 76 7.20 19.46 -32.05
C SER A 76 6.11 20.53 -31.96
N LYS A 77 4.87 20.16 -31.59
CA LYS A 77 3.79 21.12 -31.37
C LYS A 77 4.13 22.05 -30.20
N VAL A 78 4.55 21.48 -29.08
CA VAL A 78 4.98 22.24 -27.89
C VAL A 78 6.15 23.19 -28.22
N GLU A 79 7.13 22.73 -28.99
CA GLU A 79 8.25 23.56 -29.44
C GLU A 79 7.80 24.75 -30.32
N ALA A 80 6.91 24.49 -31.29
CA ALA A 80 6.39 25.51 -32.20
C ALA A 80 5.56 26.57 -31.46
N GLU A 81 4.71 26.14 -30.51
CA GLU A 81 3.94 27.03 -29.64
C GLU A 81 4.84 27.88 -28.75
N ALA A 82 5.91 27.29 -28.18
CA ALA A 82 6.90 28.01 -27.41
C ALA A 82 7.60 29.11 -28.23
N LYS A 83 7.99 28.82 -29.47
CA LYS A 83 8.56 29.81 -30.41
C LYS A 83 7.56 30.93 -30.71
N LYS A 84 6.30 30.60 -30.96
CA LYS A 84 5.24 31.59 -31.26
C LYS A 84 4.99 32.56 -30.10
N ARG A 85 5.07 32.08 -28.85
CA ARG A 85 4.87 32.90 -27.64
C ARG A 85 6.14 33.57 -27.11
N GLY A 86 7.30 33.38 -27.76
CA GLY A 86 8.58 33.95 -27.32
C GLY A 86 9.16 33.31 -26.04
N ALA A 87 8.70 32.12 -25.66
CA ALA A 87 9.27 31.36 -24.53
C ALA A 87 10.48 30.53 -24.99
N ASP A 88 11.34 30.11 -24.07
CA ASP A 88 12.45 29.20 -24.37
C ASP A 88 11.92 27.82 -24.81
N PRO A 89 12.08 27.43 -26.09
CA PRO A 89 11.54 26.16 -26.56
C PRO A 89 12.21 24.95 -25.91
N ARG A 90 13.47 25.06 -25.47
CA ARG A 90 14.19 23.93 -24.87
C ARG A 90 13.64 23.59 -23.50
N ALA A 91 13.41 24.60 -22.65
CA ALA A 91 12.83 24.40 -21.32
C ALA A 91 11.41 23.82 -21.40
N VAL A 92 10.57 24.31 -22.31
CA VAL A 92 9.18 23.84 -22.44
C VAL A 92 9.13 22.41 -22.98
N VAL A 93 9.98 22.07 -23.95
CA VAL A 93 10.11 20.70 -24.48
C VAL A 93 10.65 19.75 -23.40
N GLN A 94 11.55 20.21 -22.53
CA GLN A 94 12.05 19.43 -21.39
C GLN A 94 10.91 19.04 -20.45
N GLU A 95 10.11 20.01 -20.02
CA GLU A 95 8.97 19.81 -19.13
C GLU A 95 7.94 18.87 -19.77
N ALA A 96 7.60 19.07 -21.04
CA ALA A 96 6.69 18.18 -21.77
C ALA A 96 7.23 16.75 -21.88
N ALA A 97 8.54 16.57 -22.07
CA ALA A 97 9.17 15.25 -22.10
C ALA A 97 9.13 14.58 -20.72
N GLU A 98 9.36 15.32 -19.64
CA GLU A 98 9.24 14.82 -18.26
C GLU A 98 7.80 14.41 -17.92
N GLN A 99 6.81 15.18 -18.37
CA GLN A 99 5.40 14.82 -18.25
C GLN A 99 5.09 13.53 -19.02
N LEU A 100 5.56 13.39 -20.26
CA LEU A 100 5.36 12.16 -21.04
C LEU A 100 6.02 10.93 -20.39
N ILE A 101 7.19 11.10 -19.76
CA ILE A 101 7.85 10.05 -19.00
C ILE A 101 6.99 9.66 -17.79
N THR A 102 6.49 10.65 -17.05
CA THR A 102 5.57 10.44 -15.92
C THR A 102 4.32 9.68 -16.35
N ASP A 103 3.72 10.05 -17.49
CA ASP A 103 2.55 9.38 -18.04
C ASP A 103 2.84 7.93 -18.44
N ALA A 104 4.03 7.65 -18.99
CA ALA A 104 4.46 6.29 -19.31
C ALA A 104 4.53 5.41 -18.06
N TYR A 105 5.10 5.92 -16.96
CA TYR A 105 5.12 5.22 -15.67
C TYR A 105 3.70 5.08 -15.06
N LYS A 106 2.84 6.09 -15.15
CA LYS A 106 1.45 6.02 -14.68
C LYS A 106 0.64 4.97 -15.46
N SER A 107 0.84 4.90 -16.77
CA SER A 107 0.17 3.92 -17.64
C SER A 107 0.46 2.49 -17.21
N ALA A 108 1.70 2.18 -16.81
CA ALA A 108 2.09 0.85 -16.36
C ALA A 108 1.33 0.39 -15.11
N LYS A 109 0.96 1.32 -14.21
CA LYS A 109 0.18 0.98 -13.01
C LYS A 109 -1.21 0.42 -13.35
N ARG A 110 -1.73 0.66 -14.56
CA ARG A 110 -3.03 0.16 -15.03
C ARG A 110 -3.06 -1.35 -15.27
N ASP A 111 -1.88 -1.94 -15.48
CA ASP A 111 -1.71 -3.39 -15.73
C ASP A 111 -1.43 -4.17 -14.42
N LEU A 112 -1.42 -3.49 -13.28
CA LEU A 112 -1.30 -4.13 -11.98
C LEU A 112 -2.63 -4.77 -11.56
N ARG A 113 -2.53 -5.96 -10.98
CA ARG A 113 -3.66 -6.61 -10.31
C ARG A 113 -3.96 -5.86 -9.03
N LEU A 114 -5.23 -5.66 -8.76
CA LEU A 114 -5.69 -5.02 -7.54
C LEU A 114 -6.33 -6.04 -6.62
N TRP A 115 -6.29 -5.74 -5.32
CA TRP A 115 -7.07 -6.42 -4.30
C TRP A 115 -7.77 -5.40 -3.40
N SER A 116 -8.80 -5.84 -2.70
CA SER A 116 -9.47 -5.06 -1.67
C SER A 116 -9.74 -5.96 -0.46
N PRO A 117 -9.58 -5.47 0.78
CA PRO A 117 -9.99 -6.18 1.98
C PRO A 117 -11.51 -6.14 2.20
N ALA A 118 -12.30 -5.83 1.17
CA ALA A 118 -13.74 -5.66 1.27
C ALA A 118 -14.50 -6.93 0.88
N LEU A 119 -15.55 -7.22 1.64
CA LEU A 119 -16.60 -8.17 1.30
C LEU A 119 -17.71 -7.45 0.55
N TYR A 120 -17.86 -7.76 -0.74
CA TYR A 120 -18.91 -7.22 -1.59
C TYR A 120 -20.20 -8.02 -1.46
N ARG A 121 -21.35 -7.35 -1.59
CA ARG A 121 -22.65 -8.01 -1.64
C ARG A 121 -22.73 -9.00 -2.81
N PRO A 122 -23.43 -10.14 -2.66
CA PRO A 122 -23.64 -11.06 -3.77
C PRO A 122 -24.24 -10.36 -5.00
N GLY A 123 -23.65 -10.59 -6.17
CA GLY A 123 -24.08 -9.99 -7.43
C GLY A 123 -23.63 -8.54 -7.67
N ALA A 124 -22.70 -8.00 -6.88
CA ALA A 124 -22.07 -6.72 -7.17
C ALA A 124 -21.32 -6.75 -8.52
N ASP A 125 -21.58 -5.76 -9.37
CA ASP A 125 -21.00 -5.59 -10.71
C ASP A 125 -20.07 -4.36 -10.82
N LYS A 126 -19.93 -3.60 -9.72
CA LYS A 126 -19.16 -2.36 -9.63
C LYS A 126 -18.38 -2.26 -8.34
N ARG A 127 -17.23 -1.56 -8.38
CA ARG A 127 -16.32 -1.29 -7.25
C ARG A 127 -16.78 -0.19 -6.28
N GLY A 128 -18.07 0.12 -6.23
CA GLY A 128 -18.58 1.20 -5.38
C GLY A 128 -18.72 0.79 -3.91
N SER A 129 -18.58 1.75 -3.01
CA SER A 129 -18.81 1.57 -1.57
C SER A 129 -20.21 1.05 -1.26
N ASP A 130 -21.21 1.42 -2.06
CA ASP A 130 -22.60 0.93 -1.94
C ASP A 130 -22.72 -0.59 -2.10
N ASN A 131 -21.72 -1.23 -2.72
CA ASN A 131 -21.67 -2.68 -2.86
C ASN A 131 -20.83 -3.36 -1.78
N VAL A 132 -20.11 -2.62 -0.93
CA VAL A 132 -19.33 -3.18 0.16
C VAL A 132 -20.23 -3.38 1.37
N THR A 133 -20.14 -4.57 1.97
CA THR A 133 -20.86 -4.87 3.21
C THR A 133 -19.95 -4.78 4.41
N HIS A 134 -18.71 -5.27 4.30
CA HIS A 134 -17.75 -5.30 5.39
C HIS A 134 -16.32 -5.13 4.89
N VAL A 135 -15.41 -4.73 5.79
CA VAL A 135 -13.97 -4.59 5.55
C VAL A 135 -13.23 -5.48 6.55
N SER A 136 -12.29 -6.30 6.08
CA SER A 136 -11.60 -7.33 6.88
C SER A 136 -10.20 -6.95 7.34
N CYS A 137 -9.59 -5.95 6.71
CA CYS A 137 -8.27 -5.44 7.07
C CYS A 137 -8.26 -3.91 7.02
N LEU A 138 -7.55 -3.29 7.97
CA LEU A 138 -7.07 -1.93 7.84
C LEU A 138 -5.80 -1.92 7.00
N VAL A 139 -5.87 -1.27 5.83
CA VAL A 139 -4.75 -1.14 4.90
C VAL A 139 -4.37 0.33 4.82
N LEU A 140 -3.14 0.65 5.15
CA LEU A 140 -2.60 2.00 5.19
C LEU A 140 -1.58 2.17 4.08
N ASP A 141 -1.81 3.12 3.16
CA ASP A 141 -0.91 3.41 2.04
C ASP A 141 0.04 4.56 2.42
N TYR A 142 1.33 4.28 2.46
CA TYR A 142 2.38 5.27 2.73
C TYR A 142 3.13 5.56 1.42
N ASP A 143 2.99 6.79 0.91
CA ASP A 143 3.68 7.26 -0.28
C ASP A 143 4.36 8.63 -0.14
N ASP A 144 4.33 9.20 1.08
CA ASP A 144 4.87 10.51 1.45
C ASP A 144 6.39 10.52 1.70
N GLY A 145 7.00 9.33 1.74
CA GLY A 145 8.42 9.14 2.03
C GLY A 145 8.75 8.74 3.46
N THR A 146 7.74 8.52 4.31
CA THR A 146 7.91 7.95 5.66
C THR A 146 8.75 6.67 5.60
N PRO A 147 9.78 6.49 6.45
CA PRO A 147 10.54 5.25 6.49
C PRO A 147 9.69 4.04 6.93
N ILE A 148 9.90 2.88 6.29
CA ILE A 148 9.18 1.64 6.61
C ILE A 148 9.28 1.27 8.10
N ALA A 149 10.48 1.35 8.67
CA ALA A 149 10.72 1.01 10.06
C ALA A 149 10.00 1.95 11.05
N GLU A 150 9.88 3.23 10.70
CA GLU A 150 9.16 4.22 11.50
C GLU A 150 7.66 3.92 11.51
N ALA A 151 7.06 3.75 10.34
CA ALA A 151 5.66 3.36 10.22
C ALA A 151 5.37 2.04 10.94
N SER A 152 6.18 0.99 10.71
CA SER A 152 6.01 -0.29 11.42
C SER A 152 6.10 -0.14 12.95
N THR A 153 6.92 0.78 13.45
CA THR A 153 7.04 1.06 14.89
C THR A 153 5.76 1.67 15.48
N THR A 154 5.11 2.58 14.76
CA THR A 154 3.80 3.15 15.14
C THR A 154 2.73 2.08 15.36
N TRP A 155 2.79 0.99 14.58
CA TRP A 155 1.84 -0.13 14.60
C TRP A 155 2.34 -1.35 15.38
N SER A 156 3.45 -1.22 16.12
CA SER A 156 4.15 -2.30 16.81
C SER A 156 3.33 -3.16 17.78
N THR A 157 2.26 -2.60 18.34
CA THR A 157 1.36 -3.28 19.27
C THR A 157 0.47 -4.31 18.56
N PHE A 158 0.22 -4.11 17.26
CA PHE A 158 -0.66 -4.94 16.47
C PHE A 158 0.13 -5.84 15.53
N PHE A 159 -0.43 -7.02 15.25
CA PHE A 159 0.01 -7.82 14.13
C PHE A 159 -0.22 -7.02 12.85
N HIS A 160 0.82 -6.88 12.04
CA HIS A 160 0.69 -6.23 10.75
C HIS A 160 1.64 -6.83 9.73
N LEU A 161 1.21 -6.77 8.47
CA LEU A 161 2.02 -7.09 7.31
C LEU A 161 2.52 -5.80 6.70
N VAL A 162 3.76 -5.81 6.23
CA VAL A 162 4.31 -4.75 5.40
C VAL A 162 4.59 -5.32 4.02
N TYR A 163 4.28 -4.57 2.97
CA TYR A 163 4.80 -4.85 1.64
C TYR A 163 5.04 -3.58 0.83
N THR A 164 6.16 -3.53 0.10
CA THR A 164 6.49 -2.41 -0.78
C THR A 164 5.64 -2.41 -2.05
N THR A 165 5.33 -1.21 -2.56
CA THR A 165 4.56 -1.04 -3.80
C THR A 165 5.44 -1.00 -5.04
N TRP A 166 4.83 -1.05 -6.23
CA TRP A 166 5.51 -0.95 -7.53
C TRP A 166 6.48 0.24 -7.67
N SER A 167 6.18 1.35 -7.00
CA SER A 167 6.97 2.59 -7.09
C SER A 167 8.01 2.75 -5.98
N HIS A 168 8.22 1.74 -5.13
CA HIS A 168 9.24 1.75 -4.09
C HIS A 168 10.66 1.78 -4.69
N THR A 169 11.52 2.61 -4.10
CA THR A 169 12.98 2.55 -4.24
C THR A 169 13.62 2.72 -2.86
N ALA A 170 14.92 2.44 -2.75
CA ALA A 170 15.66 2.63 -1.49
C ALA A 170 15.63 4.09 -1.00
N GLU A 171 15.56 5.05 -1.91
CA GLU A 171 15.51 6.49 -1.61
C GLU A 171 14.09 7.01 -1.36
N HIS A 172 13.08 6.34 -1.92
CA HIS A 172 11.68 6.75 -1.83
C HIS A 172 10.82 5.55 -1.42
N ALA A 173 10.68 5.37 -0.11
CA ALA A 173 9.85 4.33 0.45
C ALA A 173 8.39 4.54 0.05
N ARG A 174 7.79 3.51 -0.56
CA ARG A 174 6.35 3.46 -0.84
C ARG A 174 5.84 2.06 -0.53
N PHE A 175 4.98 1.93 0.46
CA PHE A 175 4.62 0.63 1.02
C PHE A 175 3.26 0.70 1.67
N ARG A 176 2.75 -0.48 2.02
CA ARG A 176 1.49 -0.62 2.75
C ARG A 176 1.72 -1.34 4.06
N VAL A 177 1.00 -0.88 5.08
CA VAL A 177 0.82 -1.62 6.34
C VAL A 177 -0.58 -2.21 6.30
N VAL A 178 -0.69 -3.52 6.49
CA VAL A 178 -1.95 -4.27 6.48
C VAL A 178 -2.17 -4.93 7.84
N MET A 179 -3.23 -4.52 8.52
CA MET A 179 -3.66 -5.08 9.80
C MET A 179 -4.98 -5.83 9.61
N PRO A 180 -4.97 -7.18 9.64
CA PRO A 180 -6.19 -7.97 9.74
C PRO A 180 -6.97 -7.58 10.99
N LEU A 181 -8.29 -7.44 10.85
CA LEU A 181 -9.19 -7.09 11.94
C LEU A 181 -9.70 -8.36 12.63
N ALA A 182 -9.89 -8.31 13.94
CA ALA A 182 -10.40 -9.43 14.74
C ALA A 182 -11.79 -9.90 14.28
N PHE A 183 -12.55 -9.02 13.65
CA PHE A 183 -13.79 -9.28 12.95
C PHE A 183 -13.92 -8.30 11.77
N SER A 184 -14.65 -8.67 10.72
CA SER A 184 -14.87 -7.76 9.59
C SER A 184 -15.83 -6.63 9.99
N VAL A 185 -15.39 -5.38 9.84
CA VAL A 185 -16.12 -4.18 10.24
C VAL A 185 -17.18 -3.84 9.19
N PRO A 186 -18.44 -3.54 9.55
CA PRO A 186 -19.46 -3.08 8.62
C PRO A 186 -19.02 -1.83 7.85
N ALA A 187 -19.41 -1.72 6.59
CA ALA A 187 -19.03 -0.59 5.74
C ALA A 187 -19.47 0.77 6.32
N GLU A 188 -20.62 0.82 6.99
CA GLU A 188 -21.13 2.02 7.66
C GLU A 188 -20.28 2.49 8.84
N ASP A 189 -19.55 1.59 9.50
CA ASP A 189 -18.71 1.87 10.67
C ASP A 189 -17.26 2.18 10.26
N TRP A 190 -16.91 2.03 8.97
CA TRP A 190 -15.54 2.12 8.47
C TRP A 190 -14.88 3.48 8.69
N ALA A 191 -15.65 4.57 8.58
CA ALA A 191 -15.13 5.93 8.71
C ALA A 191 -14.48 6.16 10.09
N ALA A 192 -15.03 5.58 11.16
CA ALA A 192 -14.47 5.69 12.51
C ALA A 192 -13.11 4.96 12.61
N VAL A 193 -13.02 3.76 12.03
CA VAL A 193 -11.77 2.98 12.01
C VAL A 193 -10.69 3.69 11.20
N TRP A 194 -11.04 4.27 10.05
CA TRP A 194 -10.09 5.03 9.24
C TRP A 194 -9.60 6.29 9.96
N SER A 195 -10.50 7.08 10.54
CA SER A 195 -10.13 8.31 11.26
C SER A 195 -9.19 8.03 12.43
N TRP A 196 -9.49 6.99 13.22
CA TRP A 196 -8.59 6.55 14.30
C TRP A 196 -7.20 6.19 13.77
N ALA A 197 -7.15 5.53 12.62
CA ALA A 197 -5.88 5.12 12.03
C ALA A 197 -5.08 6.31 11.47
N GLU A 198 -5.76 7.28 10.86
CA GLU A 198 -5.17 8.48 10.28
C GLU A 198 -4.55 9.39 11.35
N GLU A 199 -5.27 9.60 12.46
CA GLU A 199 -4.76 10.34 13.62
C GLU A 199 -3.52 9.65 14.22
N ARG A 200 -3.58 8.33 14.39
CA ARG A 200 -2.47 7.54 14.92
C ARG A 200 -1.27 7.51 13.97
N ALA A 201 -1.51 7.56 12.66
CA ALA A 201 -0.47 7.69 11.65
C ALA A 201 0.08 9.12 11.53
N HIS A 202 -0.38 10.08 12.33
CA HIS A 202 0.00 11.48 12.21
C HIS A 202 -0.23 12.04 10.79
N PHE A 203 -1.31 11.59 10.13
CA PHE A 203 -1.71 12.04 8.79
C PHE A 203 -0.67 11.77 7.68
N THR A 204 0.23 10.79 7.85
CA THR A 204 1.21 10.39 6.82
C THR A 204 0.68 9.38 5.80
N ILE A 205 -0.53 8.85 6.02
CA ILE A 205 -1.18 7.88 5.12
C ILE A 205 -1.98 8.62 4.04
N ASP A 206 -2.09 8.03 2.85
CA ASP A 206 -2.84 8.64 1.75
C ASP A 206 -4.35 8.73 2.09
N PRO A 207 -4.91 9.96 2.24
CA PRO A 207 -6.31 10.15 2.61
C PRO A 207 -7.29 9.70 1.52
N SER A 208 -6.82 9.47 0.29
CA SER A 208 -7.64 8.93 -0.81
C SER A 208 -8.13 7.50 -0.53
N MET A 209 -7.47 6.79 0.39
CA MET A 209 -7.73 5.38 0.69
C MET A 209 -8.78 5.15 1.79
N LYS A 210 -9.46 6.20 2.25
CA LYS A 210 -10.48 6.14 3.33
C LYS A 210 -11.78 5.39 3.00
N SER A 211 -12.03 5.11 1.73
CA SER A 211 -13.25 4.44 1.29
C SER A 211 -13.26 2.96 1.72
N PRO A 212 -14.40 2.39 2.16
CA PRO A 212 -14.51 0.95 2.42
C PRO A 212 -14.33 0.12 1.14
N ALA A 213 -14.50 0.72 -0.05
CA ALA A 213 -14.23 0.09 -1.34
C ALA A 213 -12.82 0.36 -1.87
N ALA A 214 -11.89 0.83 -1.03
CA ALA A 214 -10.52 1.08 -1.41
C ALA A 214 -9.87 -0.18 -2.02
N THR A 215 -9.14 0.03 -3.12
CA THR A 215 -8.42 -1.04 -3.84
C THR A 215 -6.94 -0.73 -3.87
N TYR A 216 -6.14 -1.75 -3.60
CA TYR A 216 -4.69 -1.67 -3.49
C TYR A 216 -4.06 -2.55 -4.56
N ALA A 217 -2.93 -2.12 -5.13
CA ALA A 217 -2.17 -3.03 -5.99
C ALA A 217 -1.66 -4.22 -5.16
N LEU A 218 -1.82 -5.43 -5.70
CA LEU A 218 -1.12 -6.61 -5.21
C LEU A 218 0.40 -6.40 -5.33
N PRO A 219 1.21 -7.08 -4.50
CA PRO A 219 2.67 -6.96 -4.59
C PRO A 219 3.17 -7.31 -6.00
N ALA A 220 3.92 -6.40 -6.60
CA ALA A 220 4.48 -6.58 -7.93
C ALA A 220 5.80 -5.82 -8.08
N VAL A 221 6.72 -6.37 -8.87
CA VAL A 221 8.03 -5.77 -9.16
C VAL A 221 8.36 -5.78 -10.65
N PRO A 222 9.11 -4.79 -11.16
CA PRO A 222 9.60 -4.77 -12.54
C PRO A 222 10.40 -6.01 -12.94
N HIS A 223 11.31 -6.46 -12.08
CA HIS A 223 12.14 -7.64 -12.29
C HIS A 223 12.53 -8.28 -10.95
N ARG A 224 13.10 -9.50 -10.99
CA ARG A 224 13.42 -10.32 -9.80
C ARG A 224 14.31 -9.61 -8.78
N ASP A 225 15.28 -8.84 -9.25
CA ASP A 225 16.25 -8.15 -8.38
C ASP A 225 15.82 -6.73 -7.97
N TRP A 226 14.58 -6.32 -8.28
CA TRP A 226 14.10 -4.99 -7.90
C TRP A 226 13.99 -4.89 -6.36
N PRO A 227 14.41 -3.76 -5.75
CA PRO A 227 14.28 -3.55 -4.32
C PRO A 227 12.84 -3.73 -3.85
N ARG A 228 12.65 -4.53 -2.81
CA ARG A 228 11.35 -4.81 -2.21
C ARG A 228 11.54 -5.26 -0.77
N GLU A 229 10.54 -4.99 0.06
CA GLU A 229 10.43 -5.53 1.41
C GLU A 229 9.02 -6.10 1.56
N ALA A 230 8.91 -7.26 2.21
CA ALA A 230 7.63 -7.74 2.72
C ALA A 230 7.77 -8.70 3.89
N TYR A 231 7.23 -8.33 5.05
CA TYR A 231 7.33 -9.11 6.27
C TYR A 231 6.04 -9.03 7.10
N ALA A 232 5.94 -9.94 8.06
CA ALA A 232 4.91 -9.89 9.10
C ALA A 232 5.57 -9.50 10.41
N ARG A 233 4.97 -8.56 11.14
CA ARG A 233 5.36 -8.23 12.50
C ARG A 233 4.37 -8.85 13.48
N PRO A 234 4.83 -9.64 14.46
CA PRO A 234 3.97 -10.16 15.52
C PRO A 234 3.38 -9.04 16.39
N GLY A 235 2.15 -9.25 16.85
CA GLY A 235 1.43 -8.37 17.77
C GLY A 235 0.02 -8.89 18.01
N ALA A 236 -0.81 -8.14 18.73
CA ALA A 236 -2.21 -8.48 18.90
C ALA A 236 -2.99 -8.28 17.58
N ILE A 237 -3.97 -9.13 17.28
CA ILE A 237 -4.89 -8.84 16.17
C ILE A 237 -5.69 -7.58 16.54
N LEU A 238 -5.77 -6.61 15.61
CA LEU A 238 -6.49 -5.36 15.85
C LEU A 238 -7.98 -5.63 16.06
N ASP A 239 -8.47 -5.39 17.27
CA ASP A 239 -9.88 -5.45 17.61
C ASP A 239 -10.42 -4.02 17.82
N PRO A 240 -11.21 -3.48 16.88
CA PRO A 240 -11.72 -2.11 17.00
C PRO A 240 -12.57 -1.85 18.25
N VAL A 241 -13.14 -2.87 18.90
CA VAL A 241 -13.90 -2.69 20.14
C VAL A 241 -12.97 -2.58 21.34
N ASP A 242 -11.94 -3.43 21.39
CA ASP A 242 -10.98 -3.39 22.50
C ASP A 242 -10.16 -2.08 22.49
N GLU A 243 -9.94 -1.50 21.29
CA GLU A 243 -9.33 -0.17 21.11
C GLU A 243 -10.32 0.99 21.34
N GLY A 244 -11.58 0.72 21.68
CA GLY A 244 -12.60 1.75 21.95
C GLY A 244 -13.08 2.52 20.71
N ILE A 245 -12.77 2.05 19.51
CA ILE A 245 -13.17 2.65 18.23
C ILE A 245 -14.65 2.36 17.96
N LEU A 246 -15.07 1.12 18.20
CA LEU A 246 -16.43 0.64 17.95
C LEU A 246 -17.10 0.15 19.23
N ALA A 247 -18.43 0.27 19.31
CA ALA A 247 -19.19 -0.14 20.49
C ALA A 247 -19.49 -1.65 20.55
N ARG A 248 -19.38 -2.37 19.42
CA ARG A 248 -19.74 -3.80 19.34
C ARG A 248 -18.95 -4.53 18.26
N ARG A 249 -18.73 -5.82 18.49
CA ARG A 249 -18.19 -6.75 17.49
C ARG A 249 -19.31 -7.21 16.57
N THR A 250 -19.00 -7.44 15.31
CA THR A 250 -19.90 -8.12 14.37
C THR A 250 -19.45 -9.56 14.15
N SER A 251 -20.38 -10.41 13.72
CA SER A 251 -20.09 -11.79 13.35
C SER A 251 -20.60 -12.00 11.94
N LEU A 252 -19.76 -12.58 11.10
CA LEU A 252 -20.14 -13.07 9.77
C LEU A 252 -20.06 -14.58 9.78
N ASP A 253 -21.04 -15.21 9.14
CA ASP A 253 -20.97 -16.63 8.83
C ASP A 253 -20.15 -16.78 7.54
N LEU A 254 -18.83 -16.93 7.72
CA LEU A 254 -17.88 -17.09 6.62
C LEU A 254 -17.37 -18.52 6.58
N GLU A 255 -17.27 -19.05 5.38
CA GLU A 255 -16.55 -20.29 5.10
C GLU A 255 -15.33 -19.97 4.22
N PRO A 256 -14.20 -20.70 4.38
CA PRO A 256 -13.10 -20.61 3.45
C PRO A 256 -13.59 -20.77 2.00
N HIS A 257 -13.23 -19.79 1.17
CA HIS A 257 -13.68 -19.72 -0.20
C HIS A 257 -12.48 -19.47 -1.11
N ARG A 258 -12.37 -20.29 -2.15
CA ARG A 258 -11.38 -20.19 -3.22
C ARG A 258 -12.11 -20.05 -4.56
N PRO A 259 -11.42 -19.62 -5.63
CA PRO A 259 -11.97 -19.60 -6.98
C PRO A 259 -12.49 -20.97 -7.39
N ARG A 260 -13.32 -21.02 -8.45
CA ARG A 260 -13.93 -22.26 -8.90
C ARG A 260 -12.84 -23.29 -9.22
N ASN A 261 -13.11 -24.57 -8.95
CA ASN A 261 -12.15 -25.66 -9.12
C ASN A 261 -11.38 -25.57 -10.46
N GLY A 262 -10.09 -25.25 -10.37
CA GLY A 262 -9.16 -25.15 -11.51
C GLY A 262 -8.82 -23.71 -11.94
N GLU A 263 -9.52 -22.70 -11.45
CA GLU A 263 -9.17 -21.29 -11.68
C GLU A 263 -8.05 -20.86 -10.70
N PRO A 264 -6.99 -20.20 -11.17
CA PRO A 264 -5.91 -19.75 -10.30
C PRO A 264 -6.34 -18.56 -9.45
N SER A 265 -6.00 -18.56 -8.16
CA SER A 265 -6.21 -17.38 -7.30
C SER A 265 -5.21 -16.28 -7.62
N ALA A 266 -5.75 -15.10 -7.97
CA ALA A 266 -4.95 -13.92 -8.24
C ALA A 266 -4.25 -13.38 -6.98
N ILE A 267 -4.94 -13.32 -5.83
CA ILE A 267 -4.37 -12.83 -4.56
C ILE A 267 -3.28 -13.76 -4.04
N ARG A 268 -3.43 -15.08 -4.21
CA ARG A 268 -2.44 -16.08 -3.77
C ARG A 268 -1.25 -16.21 -4.72
N GLY A 269 -1.30 -15.54 -5.87
CA GLY A 269 -0.29 -15.67 -6.91
C GLY A 269 -0.16 -17.10 -7.43
N GLU A 270 -1.30 -17.75 -7.68
CA GLU A 270 -1.37 -19.14 -8.17
C GLU A 270 -1.51 -19.23 -9.70
N ASP A 271 -1.46 -18.09 -10.41
CA ASP A 271 -1.57 -18.05 -11.87
C ASP A 271 -0.32 -18.63 -12.56
N PRO A 272 -0.42 -19.78 -13.26
CA PRO A 272 0.73 -20.44 -13.86
C PRO A 272 1.34 -19.67 -15.04
N ASP A 273 0.61 -18.72 -15.63
CA ASP A 273 1.09 -17.91 -16.75
C ASP A 273 1.86 -16.66 -16.29
N LYS A 274 2.07 -16.50 -14.98
CA LYS A 274 2.78 -15.37 -14.37
C LYS A 274 4.00 -15.84 -13.61
N ASP A 275 5.03 -15.01 -13.66
CA ASP A 275 6.23 -15.20 -12.87
C ASP A 275 6.06 -14.53 -11.50
N TYR A 276 6.47 -15.23 -10.44
CA TYR A 276 6.45 -14.71 -9.09
C TYR A 276 7.82 -14.80 -8.42
N VAL A 277 8.01 -13.97 -7.41
CA VAL A 277 9.10 -14.08 -6.46
C VAL A 277 8.57 -13.86 -5.04
N ASP A 278 8.79 -14.84 -4.18
CA ASP A 278 8.51 -14.70 -2.76
C ASP A 278 9.60 -13.84 -2.12
N HIS A 279 9.19 -12.87 -1.31
CA HIS A 279 10.13 -12.13 -0.48
C HIS A 279 10.57 -13.00 0.69
N GLN A 280 11.83 -13.42 0.64
CA GLN A 280 12.49 -14.05 1.75
C GLN A 280 13.12 -12.94 2.59
N ASP A 281 12.62 -12.78 3.81
CA ASP A 281 13.35 -12.04 4.82
C ASP A 281 14.40 -13.01 5.41
N PRO A 282 15.71 -12.77 5.19
CA PRO A 282 16.77 -13.61 5.72
C PRO A 282 16.87 -13.55 7.26
N ASP A 283 16.30 -12.52 7.89
CA ASP A 283 16.36 -12.26 9.33
C ASP A 283 15.02 -12.52 10.06
N ALA A 284 13.95 -12.88 9.33
CA ALA A 284 12.67 -13.23 9.94
C ALA A 284 12.71 -14.61 10.62
N LEU A 285 12.53 -14.61 11.94
CA LEU A 285 12.12 -15.79 12.71
C LEU A 285 10.66 -16.12 12.37
N TYR A 286 10.46 -17.11 11.51
CA TYR A 286 9.13 -17.63 11.20
C TYR A 286 8.68 -18.58 12.33
N PHE A 287 7.50 -18.32 12.91
CA PHE A 287 6.76 -19.36 13.62
C PHE A 287 6.24 -20.33 12.56
N VAL A 288 6.98 -21.42 12.34
CA VAL A 288 6.44 -22.57 11.64
C VAL A 288 5.48 -23.24 12.62
N ASP A 289 4.25 -23.55 12.19
CA ASP A 289 3.31 -24.44 12.90
C ASP A 289 3.83 -25.90 12.91
N GLU A 290 5.10 -26.10 13.23
CA GLU A 290 5.65 -27.40 13.55
C GLU A 290 5.26 -27.69 15.01
N PRO A 291 4.53 -28.78 15.30
CA PRO A 291 4.26 -29.18 16.67
C PRO A 291 5.61 -29.37 17.36
N TRP A 292 5.83 -28.62 18.43
CA TRP A 292 7.05 -28.67 19.23
C TRP A 292 7.25 -30.12 19.70
N GLU A 293 8.16 -30.86 19.06
CA GLU A 293 8.71 -32.08 19.65
C GLU A 293 9.49 -31.63 20.89
N LEU A 294 8.87 -31.84 22.05
CA LEU A 294 9.46 -31.66 23.38
C LEU A 294 10.62 -32.65 23.56
N GLU A 295 11.75 -32.41 22.90
CA GLU A 295 12.97 -33.18 23.14
C GLU A 295 14.21 -32.40 22.66
N MET A 296 14.37 -31.16 23.14
CA MET A 296 15.70 -30.60 23.34
C MET A 296 15.84 -30.16 24.78
N GLU A 297 16.47 -31.01 25.57
CA GLU A 297 16.98 -30.70 26.90
C GLU A 297 18.00 -29.57 26.75
N TRP A 298 17.54 -28.34 26.85
CA TRP A 298 18.40 -27.17 26.84
C TRP A 298 19.14 -27.12 28.18
N GLU A 299 20.43 -27.45 28.16
CA GLU A 299 21.31 -27.16 29.28
C GLU A 299 21.74 -25.69 29.23
N ALA A 300 21.37 -24.96 30.29
CA ALA A 300 21.74 -23.57 30.45
C ALA A 300 23.27 -23.42 30.48
N PRO A 301 23.85 -22.42 29.78
CA PRO A 301 25.28 -22.12 29.87
C PRO A 301 25.70 -21.87 31.32
N GLU A 302 26.85 -22.41 31.74
CA GLU A 302 27.34 -22.32 33.13
C GLU A 302 27.42 -20.88 33.66
N GLU A 303 27.64 -19.91 32.78
CA GLU A 303 27.67 -18.48 33.11
C GLU A 303 26.30 -17.94 33.56
N LEU A 304 25.21 -18.41 32.95
CA LEU A 304 23.85 -18.03 33.34
C LEU A 304 23.48 -18.66 34.69
N VAL A 305 23.90 -19.92 34.90
CA VAL A 305 23.75 -20.63 36.17
C VAL A 305 24.58 -19.97 37.28
N ALA A 306 25.78 -19.49 36.98
CA ALA A 306 26.65 -18.79 37.91
C ALA A 306 26.11 -17.39 38.29
N ALA A 307 25.54 -16.66 37.34
CA ALA A 307 24.92 -15.35 37.59
C ALA A 307 23.70 -15.46 38.52
N VAL A 308 22.87 -16.49 38.33
CA VAL A 308 21.71 -16.76 39.20
C VAL A 308 22.15 -17.24 40.59
N LYS A 309 23.22 -18.03 40.69
CA LYS A 309 23.78 -18.48 41.97
C LYS A 309 24.59 -17.40 42.71
N GLY A 310 25.12 -16.40 42.00
CA GLY A 310 25.84 -15.26 42.58
C GLY A 310 24.95 -14.12 43.07
N GLY A 311 23.67 -14.13 42.70
CA GLY A 311 22.68 -13.09 43.00
C GLY A 311 21.90 -13.27 44.30
N VAL A 312 22.49 -13.89 45.34
CA VAL A 312 21.97 -13.80 46.72
C VAL A 312 23.19 -13.79 47.62
N HIS A 313 23.40 -12.71 48.36
CA HIS A 313 23.79 -12.61 49.78
C HIS A 313 24.27 -11.18 50.06
N GLY A 314 23.45 -10.44 50.78
CA GLY A 314 23.84 -9.16 51.37
C GLY A 314 24.68 -9.34 52.64
N ALA A 315 25.32 -8.21 52.99
CA ALA A 315 25.84 -7.78 54.30
C ALA A 315 27.19 -8.34 54.81
N GLY A 316 28.23 -7.47 54.76
CA GLY A 316 28.79 -6.91 55.99
C GLY A 316 30.28 -7.11 56.31
N THR A 317 30.99 -5.97 56.46
CA THR A 317 32.29 -5.71 57.16
C THR A 317 33.58 -6.11 56.43
N GLY A 318 34.65 -5.32 56.29
CA GLY A 318 35.01 -3.94 56.63
C GLY A 318 36.55 -3.82 56.65
N ALA A 319 37.14 -2.84 55.92
CA ALA A 319 38.34 -2.04 56.26
C ALA A 319 39.07 -1.46 55.02
N GLY A 320 39.25 -0.13 55.01
CA GLY A 320 40.44 0.51 54.44
C GLY A 320 40.25 1.62 53.38
N THR A 321 40.17 2.87 53.85
CA THR A 321 40.81 4.11 53.29
C THR A 321 40.45 4.58 51.87
N SER A 322 40.04 5.81 51.54
CA SER A 322 40.10 7.13 52.20
C SER A 322 39.17 8.14 51.48
N ALA A 323 38.61 9.08 52.25
CA ALA A 323 38.24 10.49 51.96
C ALA A 323 37.59 10.85 50.58
N SER A 324 36.50 11.63 50.48
CA SER A 324 36.18 12.85 51.22
C SER A 324 34.70 13.24 51.06
N THR A 325 34.14 13.68 52.17
CA THR A 325 32.84 14.36 52.44
C THR A 325 32.51 15.52 51.49
N ARG A 326 31.26 15.88 51.17
CA ARG A 326 30.20 16.47 52.05
C ARG A 326 28.85 16.46 51.30
N THR A 327 27.82 15.78 51.80
CA THR A 327 26.69 16.22 52.67
C THR A 327 25.58 17.03 52.00
N ASP A 328 24.40 16.40 52.02
CA ASP A 328 23.06 16.85 51.69
C ASP A 328 22.53 18.02 52.53
N ALA A 329 21.49 18.68 52.01
CA ALA A 329 20.41 19.35 52.74
C ALA A 329 19.40 19.91 51.70
N GLU A 330 18.18 19.38 51.62
CA GLU A 330 16.89 20.00 52.02
C GLU A 330 15.97 20.03 50.76
N VAL A 331 14.64 19.96 50.75
CA VAL A 331 13.54 19.84 51.73
C VAL A 331 12.25 19.47 50.95
N GLU A 332 11.31 18.91 51.70
CA GLU A 332 9.89 18.54 51.51
C GLU A 332 8.97 19.09 50.40
N ALA A 333 7.87 18.33 50.25
CA ALA A 333 6.44 18.72 50.14
C ALA A 333 5.80 18.45 48.76
N ALA A 334 4.95 17.42 48.63
CA ALA A 334 3.47 17.44 48.81
C ALA A 334 2.74 18.15 47.66
N ALA A 335 1.59 17.75 47.11
CA ALA A 335 0.71 16.60 47.15
C ALA A 335 -0.28 16.80 45.97
N GLU A 336 -1.02 15.76 45.62
CA GLU A 336 -2.00 15.64 44.54
C GLU A 336 -3.10 16.73 44.47
N ALA A 337 -3.65 16.98 43.27
CA ALA A 337 -5.02 16.58 42.87
C ALA A 337 -5.74 17.58 41.91
N ASP A 338 -6.16 17.02 40.77
CA ASP A 338 -7.47 17.16 40.08
C ASP A 338 -7.95 18.42 39.31
N ALA A 339 -8.63 18.08 38.21
CA ALA A 339 -9.81 18.70 37.59
C ALA A 339 -9.73 20.02 36.77
N ALA A 340 -9.81 19.81 35.45
CA ALA A 340 -10.92 20.21 34.57
C ALA A 340 -11.02 21.63 33.95
N ALA A 341 -11.37 21.58 32.65
CA ALA A 341 -12.16 22.53 31.85
C ALA A 341 -11.51 23.89 31.54
N ALA A 342 -11.68 24.51 30.38
CA ALA A 342 -12.25 24.19 29.08
C ALA A 342 -11.64 25.26 28.15
N ALA A 343 -11.22 24.89 26.94
CA ALA A 343 -10.74 25.85 25.95
C ALA A 343 -11.73 25.88 24.78
N ASP A 344 -12.54 26.92 24.77
CA ASP A 344 -13.34 27.33 23.62
C ASP A 344 -12.42 27.72 22.47
N SER A 345 -12.59 27.10 21.31
CA SER A 345 -12.17 27.68 20.04
C SER A 345 -13.17 27.31 18.95
N ASP A 346 -14.13 28.20 18.75
CA ASP A 346 -14.97 28.24 17.56
C ASP A 346 -14.10 28.45 16.32
N SER A 347 -14.18 27.53 15.37
CA SER A 347 -13.63 27.71 14.03
C SER A 347 -14.62 27.15 13.01
N ASP A 348 -15.53 28.01 12.60
CA ASP A 348 -16.36 27.82 11.41
C ASP A 348 -15.45 27.61 10.19
N SER A 349 -15.63 26.48 9.50
CA SER A 349 -15.09 26.27 8.16
C SER A 349 -16.17 25.63 7.30
N ASP A 350 -16.98 26.49 6.70
CA ASP A 350 -17.83 26.15 5.56
C ASP A 350 -16.93 25.70 4.41
N SER A 351 -17.19 24.51 3.87
CA SER A 351 -16.56 24.06 2.62
C SER A 351 -17.65 23.48 1.73
N ASP A 352 -18.32 24.39 1.03
CA ASP A 352 -19.10 24.09 -0.16
C ASP A 352 -18.15 23.51 -1.22
N SER A 353 -18.40 22.27 -1.62
CA SER A 353 -17.73 21.65 -2.77
C SER A 353 -18.78 21.32 -3.82
N ASP A 354 -19.12 22.33 -4.62
CA ASP A 354 -19.81 22.16 -5.89
C ASP A 354 -18.89 21.41 -6.86
N SER A 355 -19.28 20.18 -7.22
CA SER A 355 -18.62 19.39 -8.27
C SER A 355 -19.44 19.48 -9.55
N ASP A 356 -19.19 20.52 -10.34
CA ASP A 356 -19.70 20.60 -11.71
C ASP A 356 -18.92 19.62 -12.60
N SER A 357 -19.66 18.63 -13.13
CA SER A 357 -19.17 17.66 -14.11
C SER A 357 -19.63 18.09 -15.50
N ASP A 358 -18.81 18.86 -16.21
CA ASP A 358 -19.05 19.15 -17.63
C ASP A 358 -18.51 18.00 -18.50
N SER A 359 -19.44 17.28 -19.11
CA SER A 359 -19.20 16.27 -20.14
C SER A 359 -19.45 16.89 -21.51
N ASP A 360 -18.39 17.37 -22.18
CA ASP A 360 -18.48 17.79 -23.57
C ASP A 360 -18.27 16.58 -24.50
N SER A 361 -19.37 16.18 -25.14
CA SER A 361 -19.43 15.24 -26.25
C SER A 361 -19.46 16.01 -27.56
N ASP A 362 -18.34 16.14 -28.25
CA ASP A 362 -18.32 16.66 -29.61
C ASP A 362 -18.47 15.52 -30.62
N SER A 363 -19.69 15.41 -31.14
CA SER A 363 -20.01 14.69 -32.38
C SER A 363 -19.93 15.69 -33.53
N ASP A 364 -18.92 15.58 -34.38
CA ASP A 364 -18.93 16.25 -35.67
C ASP A 364 -18.95 15.22 -36.81
N SER A 365 -20.04 15.34 -37.58
CA SER A 365 -20.29 14.67 -38.84
C SER A 365 -19.62 15.46 -39.94
N ASP A 366 -18.81 14.83 -40.77
CA ASP A 366 -18.49 15.37 -42.09
C ASP A 366 -18.87 14.34 -43.16
N SER A 367 -19.92 14.71 -43.89
CA SER A 367 -20.23 14.18 -45.21
C SER A 367 -19.34 14.92 -46.20
N ASP A 368 -18.64 14.20 -47.07
CA ASP A 368 -18.31 14.71 -48.39
C ASP A 368 -18.44 13.58 -49.42
N SER A 369 -19.40 13.81 -50.32
CA SER A 369 -19.54 13.12 -51.59
C SER A 369 -18.38 13.52 -52.49
N ASP A 370 -17.82 12.58 -53.26
CA ASP A 370 -17.51 12.86 -54.65
C ASP A 370 -17.65 11.59 -55.49
N SER A 371 -18.40 11.78 -56.58
CA SER A 371 -18.65 10.82 -57.64
C SER A 371 -17.41 10.72 -58.51
N ASP A 372 -17.11 9.54 -59.06
CA ASP A 372 -16.73 9.46 -60.46
C ASP A 372 -17.12 8.11 -61.05
N SER A 373 -17.70 8.24 -62.24
CA SER A 373 -18.19 7.18 -63.10
C SER A 373 -17.02 6.51 -63.79
N ASP A 374 -17.06 5.20 -63.99
CA ASP A 374 -16.43 4.61 -65.16
C ASP A 374 -17.23 3.42 -65.68
N SER A 375 -17.34 3.44 -67.01
CA SER A 375 -18.35 2.79 -67.81
C SER A 375 -18.03 1.33 -68.11
N ASP A 376 -19.09 0.55 -68.26
CA ASP A 376 -19.08 -0.74 -68.93
C ASP A 376 -18.48 -0.65 -70.34
N SER A 377 -17.67 -1.63 -70.70
CA SER A 377 -17.46 -2.03 -72.09
C SER A 377 -17.26 -3.54 -72.14
N ASP A 378 -18.23 -4.18 -72.80
CA ASP A 378 -18.26 -5.59 -73.16
C ASP A 378 -17.01 -6.04 -73.94
N SER A 379 -16.58 -7.28 -73.67
CA SER A 379 -16.20 -8.29 -74.66
C SER A 379 -16.11 -9.68 -74.03
#